data_AF-A0A1U7CTS6-F1
#
_entry.id   AF-A0A1U7CTS6-F1
#
_cell.length_a   1.000
_cell.length_b   1.000
_cell.length_c   1.000
_cell.angle_alpha   90.00
_cell.angle_beta   90.00
_cell.angle_gamma   90.00
#
_symmetry.space_group_name_H-M   'P 1'
#
loop_
_entity.id
_entity.type
_entity.pdbx_description
1 polymer ?
#
loop_
_entity_poly.entity_id
_entity_poly.type
_entity_poly.pdbx_seq_one_letter_code
_entity_poly.pdbx_strand_id
1 'polypeptide(L)'
;MAVTVLVCRCGKRISAHGATPGRVGKCPACGAVLQIPHGSASTPEPEPTVPRSADAPTPSSASPLVYHVMDAPVTRTPDRGVPPDNQSRSADVKRRKNKKPVGLIERLEEWEGLVRRPEPSESGFWNGLLYPFWDANGLAFLVIFPIMWWLIALPTFEYLSAVVGGETGAIGPPVKFLIPSLMGLIIVSGYTLAYLNQVFLSSATGDVRHPRWPDLDLWELVRTVIRWAWVLLAGFLVGGVPAWMLLSSCEEPQTLDWIAFGAMLAAGAFYAQVSFVALLLFDDLLAANPVTVGLAVWRTGLSFLRPFAFTVVAATLVGGFLVMILHISNPFLAIGSWLIFWGVAFYAALTAMHLLGLEYHRNARALDWFRGSGRSPS
;
A
#
# COMPACT_ATOMS: atom_id res chain seq x y z
N MET A 1 -20.74 9.77 12.88
CA MET A 1 -21.69 8.70 12.52
C MET A 1 -21.03 7.37 12.81
N ALA A 2 -21.68 6.47 13.55
CA ALA A 2 -21.10 5.15 13.85
C ALA A 2 -21.01 4.30 12.57
N VAL A 3 -19.86 3.71 12.31
CA VAL A 3 -19.63 2.82 11.15
C VAL A 3 -19.74 1.39 11.61
N THR A 4 -20.74 0.65 11.12
CA THR A 4 -20.87 -0.78 11.41
C THR A 4 -19.88 -1.56 10.55
N VAL A 5 -18.94 -2.26 11.18
CA VAL A 5 -17.99 -3.15 10.49
C VAL A 5 -18.45 -4.59 10.69
N LEU A 6 -18.77 -5.28 9.58
CA LEU A 6 -19.10 -6.70 9.59
C LEU A 6 -17.84 -7.52 9.32
N VAL A 7 -17.62 -8.58 10.08
CA VAL A 7 -16.51 -9.53 9.84
C VAL A 7 -17.08 -10.81 9.24
N CYS A 8 -16.64 -11.15 8.03
CA CYS A 8 -17.03 -12.40 7.39
C CYS A 8 -16.27 -13.59 7.97
N ARG A 9 -16.84 -14.81 7.86
CA ARG A 9 -16.15 -16.06 8.21
C ARG A 9 -14.84 -16.29 7.48
N CYS A 10 -14.66 -15.73 6.28
CA CYS A 10 -13.38 -15.78 5.56
C CYS A 10 -12.32 -14.80 6.12
N GLY A 11 -12.63 -14.06 7.19
CA GLY A 11 -11.76 -13.05 7.79
C GLY A 11 -11.90 -11.65 7.18
N LYS A 12 -12.62 -11.49 6.05
CA LYS A 12 -12.78 -10.19 5.39
C LYS A 12 -13.69 -9.25 6.18
N ARG A 13 -13.18 -8.06 6.52
CA ARG A 13 -13.94 -6.98 7.16
C ARG A 13 -14.63 -6.14 6.09
N ILE A 14 -15.89 -5.80 6.30
CA ILE A 14 -16.71 -5.02 5.37
C ILE A 14 -17.34 -3.86 6.14
N SER A 15 -17.00 -2.63 5.74
CA SER A 15 -17.64 -1.42 6.27
C SER A 15 -19.01 -1.23 5.64
N ALA A 16 -20.07 -1.25 6.44
CA ALA A 16 -21.45 -1.10 6.00
C ALA A 16 -21.97 0.30 6.36
N HIS A 17 -21.47 1.33 5.67
CA HIS A 17 -21.91 2.71 5.90
C HIS A 17 -23.41 2.89 5.59
N GLY A 18 -24.16 3.41 6.55
CA GLY A 18 -25.59 3.72 6.39
C GLY A 18 -26.47 2.48 6.19
N ALA A 19 -25.98 1.30 6.50
CA ALA A 19 -26.70 0.08 6.20
C ALA A 19 -27.76 -0.20 7.27
N THR A 20 -28.99 -0.44 6.81
CA THR A 20 -30.15 -0.70 7.68
C THR A 20 -30.02 -2.05 8.40
N PRO A 21 -30.29 -2.11 9.72
CA PRO A 21 -30.32 -3.38 10.45
C PRO A 21 -31.24 -4.40 9.78
N GLY A 22 -30.77 -5.65 9.64
CA GLY A 22 -31.47 -6.72 8.93
C GLY A 22 -31.17 -6.84 7.44
N ARG A 23 -30.52 -5.85 6.81
CA ARG A 23 -30.13 -5.95 5.40
C ARG A 23 -29.04 -7.03 5.25
N VAL A 24 -29.24 -7.90 4.27
CA VAL A 24 -28.31 -8.96 3.88
C VAL A 24 -27.42 -8.49 2.72
N GLY A 25 -26.12 -8.68 2.85
CA GLY A 25 -25.11 -8.48 1.81
C GLY A 25 -24.31 -9.75 1.57
N LYS A 26 -23.58 -9.83 0.46
CA LYS A 26 -22.64 -10.94 0.20
C LYS A 26 -21.20 -10.48 0.43
N CYS A 27 -20.40 -11.34 1.03
CA CYS A 27 -18.96 -11.11 1.12
C CYS A 27 -18.34 -11.17 -0.28
N PRO A 28 -17.57 -10.15 -0.71
CA PRO A 28 -16.94 -10.15 -2.03
C PRO A 28 -15.81 -11.17 -2.17
N ALA A 29 -15.29 -11.72 -1.07
CA ALA A 29 -14.22 -12.73 -1.12
C ALA A 29 -14.74 -14.16 -1.25
N CYS A 30 -15.72 -14.57 -0.43
CA CYS A 30 -16.18 -15.96 -0.39
C CYS A 30 -17.65 -16.15 -0.78
N GLY A 31 -18.38 -15.07 -1.08
CA GLY A 31 -19.81 -15.12 -1.42
C GLY A 31 -20.74 -15.38 -0.24
N ALA A 32 -20.23 -15.57 0.98
CA ALA A 32 -21.05 -15.81 2.16
C ALA A 32 -22.01 -14.65 2.44
N VAL A 33 -23.25 -14.97 2.81
CA VAL A 33 -24.28 -13.99 3.16
C VAL A 33 -23.99 -13.47 4.57
N LEU A 34 -23.92 -12.14 4.70
CA LEU A 34 -23.74 -11.43 5.96
C LEU A 34 -24.99 -10.60 6.22
N GLN A 35 -25.57 -10.75 7.40
CA GLN A 35 -26.71 -9.97 7.82
C GLN A 35 -26.26 -8.95 8.86
N ILE A 36 -26.68 -7.70 8.70
CA ILE A 36 -26.45 -6.68 9.72
C ILE A 36 -27.33 -7.02 10.91
N PRO A 37 -26.76 -7.21 12.11
CA PRO A 37 -27.55 -7.51 13.29
C PRO A 37 -28.67 -6.49 13.46
N HIS A 38 -29.88 -6.97 13.75
CA HIS A 38 -30.88 -6.09 14.33
C HIS A 38 -30.28 -5.60 15.65
N GLY A 39 -30.01 -4.30 15.75
CA GLY A 39 -29.64 -3.73 17.04
C GLY A 39 -30.77 -4.08 17.98
N SER A 40 -30.55 -5.03 18.88
CA SER A 40 -31.42 -5.23 20.02
C SER A 40 -31.32 -3.91 20.77
N ALA A 41 -32.31 -3.04 20.60
CA ALA A 41 -32.52 -1.94 21.50
C ALA A 41 -32.70 -2.61 22.86
N SER A 42 -31.63 -2.70 23.63
CA SER A 42 -31.71 -3.02 25.04
C SER A 42 -32.58 -1.91 25.61
N THR A 43 -33.86 -2.21 25.80
CA THR A 43 -34.73 -1.43 26.67
C THR A 43 -33.93 -1.24 27.95
N PRO A 44 -33.65 0.01 28.38
CA PRO A 44 -32.89 0.23 29.59
C PRO A 44 -33.61 -0.49 30.73
N GLU A 45 -32.97 -1.51 31.26
CA GLU A 45 -33.42 -2.19 32.47
C GLU A 45 -33.43 -1.12 33.58
N PRO A 46 -34.57 -0.92 34.27
CA PRO A 46 -34.68 0.13 35.26
C PRO A 46 -33.62 -0.06 36.35
N GLU A 47 -32.71 0.91 36.38
CA GLU A 47 -31.58 1.00 37.29
C GLU A 47 -32.07 0.89 38.74
N PRO A 48 -31.64 -0.12 39.52
CA PRO A 48 -31.97 -0.18 40.94
C PRO A 48 -31.29 0.98 41.65
N THR A 49 -32.10 1.83 42.28
CA THR A 49 -31.70 3.01 43.05
C THR A 49 -30.75 2.63 44.19
N VAL A 50 -29.44 2.72 43.98
CA VAL A 50 -28.43 2.59 45.04
C VAL A 50 -28.07 4.00 45.54
N PRO A 51 -28.02 4.24 46.86
CA PRO A 51 -27.73 5.54 47.43
C PRO A 51 -26.29 6.00 47.16
N ARG A 52 -26.24 7.27 46.73
CA ARG A 52 -25.10 8.06 46.27
C ARG A 52 -24.03 8.22 47.35
N SER A 53 -22.89 7.55 47.17
CA SER A 53 -21.64 7.87 47.87
C SER A 53 -20.79 8.72 46.93
N ALA A 54 -20.42 9.91 47.36
CA ALA A 54 -19.65 10.87 46.58
C ALA A 54 -18.17 10.51 46.62
N ASP A 55 -17.60 10.07 45.49
CA ASP A 55 -16.17 10.17 45.23
C ASP A 55 -15.86 10.26 43.72
N ALA A 56 -14.78 10.98 43.44
CA ALA A 56 -14.19 11.54 42.21
C ALA A 56 -14.46 10.91 40.81
N PRO A 57 -14.44 11.74 39.74
CA PRO A 57 -14.59 11.27 38.36
C PRO A 57 -13.31 10.63 37.82
N THR A 58 -13.39 9.34 37.46
CA THR A 58 -12.39 8.67 36.63
C THR A 58 -12.91 8.61 35.18
N PRO A 59 -12.13 9.00 34.15
CA PRO A 59 -12.59 8.93 32.77
C PRO A 59 -12.73 7.48 32.31
N SER A 60 -13.98 7.09 32.05
CA SER A 60 -14.39 5.78 31.52
C SER A 60 -13.87 5.58 30.10
N SER A 61 -12.98 4.60 29.92
CA SER A 61 -12.55 4.10 28.63
C SER A 61 -13.68 3.31 27.98
N ALA A 62 -14.28 3.85 26.92
CA ALA A 62 -15.25 3.14 26.10
C ALA A 62 -14.57 1.95 25.40
N SER A 63 -14.79 0.74 25.91
CA SER A 63 -14.38 -0.50 25.26
C SER A 63 -15.08 -0.62 23.89
N PRO A 64 -14.34 -0.92 22.79
CA PRO A 64 -14.97 -1.19 21.51
C PRO A 64 -15.81 -2.47 21.62
N LEU A 65 -17.11 -2.36 21.34
CA LEU A 65 -18.04 -3.49 21.26
C LEU A 65 -17.57 -4.49 20.19
N VAL A 66 -16.98 -5.60 20.63
CA VAL A 66 -16.67 -6.77 19.81
C VAL A 66 -17.91 -7.66 19.80
N TYR A 67 -18.60 -7.75 18.65
CA TYR A 67 -19.80 -8.58 18.51
C TYR A 67 -19.42 -10.00 18.10
N HIS A 68 -19.88 -10.98 18.88
CA HIS A 68 -19.81 -12.41 18.55
C HIS A 68 -20.92 -12.78 17.57
N VAL A 69 -20.56 -13.44 16.46
CA VAL A 69 -21.52 -14.02 15.51
C VAL A 69 -22.07 -15.31 16.12
N MET A 70 -23.37 -15.37 16.39
CA MET A 70 -24.03 -16.64 16.69
C MET A 70 -24.13 -17.49 15.42
N ASP A 71 -23.77 -18.76 15.52
CA ASP A 71 -23.95 -19.72 14.44
C ASP A 71 -25.44 -19.93 14.16
N ALA A 72 -25.89 -19.64 12.94
CA ALA A 72 -27.20 -20.08 12.49
C ALA A 72 -27.22 -21.62 12.42
N PRO A 73 -28.25 -22.29 12.95
CA PRO A 73 -28.37 -23.74 12.85
C PRO A 73 -28.36 -24.14 11.37
N VAL A 74 -27.39 -24.98 11.00
CA VAL A 74 -27.30 -25.57 9.68
C VAL A 74 -28.45 -26.56 9.54
N THR A 75 -29.59 -26.10 9.03
CA THR A 75 -30.62 -26.96 8.48
C THR A 75 -30.03 -27.60 7.22
N ARG A 76 -29.48 -28.81 7.38
CA ARG A 76 -29.19 -29.71 6.27
C ARG A 76 -30.53 -30.02 5.58
N THR A 77 -30.80 -29.36 4.46
CA THR A 77 -31.83 -29.83 3.54
C THR A 77 -31.36 -31.17 2.97
N PRO A 78 -32.13 -32.26 3.14
CA PRO A 78 -31.79 -33.54 2.54
C PRO A 78 -31.85 -33.40 1.02
N ASP A 79 -30.72 -33.78 0.42
CA ASP A 79 -30.46 -33.85 -1.01
C ASP A 79 -31.44 -34.85 -1.64
N ARG A 80 -32.56 -34.34 -2.14
CA ARG A 80 -33.57 -35.13 -2.85
C ARG A 80 -33.20 -35.09 -4.33
N GLY A 81 -32.62 -36.19 -4.80
CA GLY A 81 -32.23 -36.39 -6.19
C GLY A 81 -33.37 -36.05 -7.15
N VAL A 82 -33.20 -34.95 -7.89
CA VAL A 82 -34.02 -34.60 -9.03
C VAL A 82 -33.32 -35.16 -10.27
N PRO A 83 -33.97 -35.99 -11.10
CA PRO A 83 -33.39 -36.51 -12.32
C PRO A 83 -33.12 -35.37 -13.32
N PRO A 84 -32.07 -35.48 -14.17
CA PRO A 84 -31.75 -34.46 -15.15
C PRO A 84 -32.82 -34.43 -16.26
N ASP A 85 -33.71 -33.45 -16.19
CA ASP A 85 -34.72 -33.22 -17.21
C ASP A 85 -34.09 -32.53 -18.43
N ASN A 86 -34.07 -33.24 -19.56
CA ASN A 86 -33.27 -32.95 -20.75
C ASN A 86 -33.98 -32.00 -21.75
N GLN A 87 -34.99 -31.25 -21.30
CA GLN A 87 -35.89 -30.48 -22.18
C GLN A 87 -35.62 -28.96 -22.27
N SER A 88 -34.62 -28.41 -21.57
CA SER A 88 -34.39 -26.95 -21.53
C SER A 88 -33.44 -26.39 -22.61
N ARG A 89 -32.97 -27.19 -23.58
CA ARG A 89 -32.01 -26.75 -24.61
C ARG A 89 -32.60 -25.91 -25.75
N SER A 90 -33.92 -25.85 -25.92
CA SER A 90 -34.55 -25.20 -27.09
C SER A 90 -35.11 -23.80 -26.84
N ALA A 91 -35.17 -23.32 -25.59
CA ALA A 91 -35.68 -21.97 -25.27
C ALA A 91 -34.59 -20.89 -25.22
N ASP A 92 -33.32 -21.24 -25.00
CA ASP A 92 -32.24 -20.27 -24.81
C ASP A 92 -31.69 -19.65 -26.12
N VAL A 93 -32.05 -20.20 -27.28
CA VAL A 93 -31.57 -19.69 -28.58
C VAL A 93 -32.32 -18.42 -29.01
N LYS A 94 -33.55 -18.19 -28.54
CA LYS A 94 -34.36 -17.02 -28.97
C LYS A 94 -34.17 -15.75 -28.13
N ARG A 95 -33.48 -15.80 -26.98
CA ARG A 95 -33.35 -14.64 -26.07
C ARG A 95 -32.08 -13.80 -26.25
N ARG A 96 -31.33 -14.00 -27.34
CA ARG A 96 -30.06 -13.30 -27.61
C ARG A 96 -30.17 -11.98 -28.39
N LYS A 97 -31.36 -11.50 -28.76
CA LYS A 97 -31.49 -10.44 -29.79
C LYS A 97 -31.52 -8.97 -29.35
N ASN A 98 -31.58 -8.63 -28.06
CA ASN A 98 -31.57 -7.21 -27.63
C ASN A 98 -30.53 -6.95 -26.54
N LYS A 99 -29.24 -7.12 -26.85
CA LYS A 99 -28.20 -6.48 -26.03
C LYS A 99 -28.19 -5.00 -26.41
N LYS A 100 -28.71 -4.16 -25.51
CA LYS A 100 -28.59 -2.70 -25.64
C LYS A 100 -27.11 -2.36 -25.87
N PRO A 101 -26.79 -1.37 -26.72
CA PRO A 101 -25.42 -0.90 -26.84
C PRO A 101 -24.95 -0.48 -25.45
N VAL A 102 -24.02 -1.25 -24.88
CA VAL A 102 -23.34 -0.92 -23.63
C VAL A 102 -22.73 0.45 -23.84
N GLY A 103 -23.11 1.41 -23.00
CA GLY A 103 -22.68 2.80 -23.15
C GLY A 103 -21.16 2.88 -23.12
N LEU A 104 -20.59 3.86 -23.84
CA LEU A 104 -19.13 4.06 -23.89
C LEU A 104 -18.55 4.24 -22.46
N ILE A 105 -19.32 4.86 -21.56
CA ILE A 105 -18.96 5.02 -20.13
C ILE A 105 -18.86 3.66 -19.43
N GLU A 106 -19.84 2.77 -19.63
CA GLU A 106 -19.84 1.43 -19.02
C GLU A 106 -18.69 0.57 -19.57
N ARG A 107 -18.34 0.74 -20.86
CA ARG A 107 -17.12 0.14 -21.44
C ARG A 107 -15.81 0.74 -20.90
N LEU A 108 -15.79 2.03 -20.56
CA LEU A 108 -14.64 2.68 -19.93
C LEU A 108 -14.49 2.25 -18.47
N GLU A 109 -15.60 2.06 -17.75
CA GLU A 109 -15.61 1.50 -16.39
C GLU A 109 -15.21 0.02 -16.37
N GLU A 110 -15.55 -0.72 -17.43
CA GLU A 110 -15.12 -2.12 -17.62
C GLU A 110 -13.71 -2.23 -18.25
N TRP A 111 -13.06 -1.12 -18.60
CA TRP A 111 -11.74 -1.17 -19.23
C TRP A 111 -10.69 -1.64 -18.23
N GLU A 112 -10.31 -2.92 -18.31
CA GLU A 112 -9.38 -3.60 -17.40
C GLU A 112 -7.89 -3.33 -17.73
N GLY A 113 -7.53 -2.08 -18.02
CA GLY A 113 -6.16 -1.67 -18.34
C GLY A 113 -5.67 -2.12 -19.72
N LEU A 114 -4.35 -2.00 -19.97
CA LEU A 114 -3.73 -2.45 -21.23
C LEU A 114 -3.48 -3.96 -21.25
N VAL A 115 -3.24 -4.55 -20.08
CA VAL A 115 -2.84 -5.95 -19.93
C VAL A 115 -3.89 -6.68 -19.12
N ARG A 116 -4.32 -7.85 -19.59
CA ARG A 116 -5.28 -8.69 -18.89
C ARG A 116 -4.73 -9.09 -17.51
N ARG A 117 -5.55 -8.94 -16.48
CA ARG A 117 -5.20 -9.32 -15.11
C ARG A 117 -4.92 -10.82 -15.05
N PRO A 118 -3.78 -11.26 -14.48
CA PRO A 118 -3.50 -12.68 -14.31
C PRO A 118 -4.39 -13.27 -13.21
N GLU A 119 -4.67 -14.57 -13.32
CA GLU A 119 -5.33 -15.30 -12.25
C GLU A 119 -4.39 -15.41 -11.02
N PRO A 120 -4.90 -15.41 -9.78
CA PRO A 120 -4.07 -15.42 -8.57
C PRO A 120 -3.05 -16.58 -8.51
N SER A 121 -3.40 -17.72 -9.10
CA SER A 121 -2.57 -18.92 -9.22
C SER A 121 -1.36 -18.76 -10.14
N GLU A 122 -1.39 -17.77 -11.04
CA GLU A 122 -0.37 -17.57 -12.08
C GLU A 122 0.55 -16.38 -11.80
N SER A 123 0.67 -15.91 -10.54
CA SER A 123 1.50 -14.75 -10.19
C SER A 123 3.02 -15.01 -10.28
N GLY A 124 3.52 -15.21 -11.50
CA GLY A 124 4.94 -15.27 -11.83
C GLY A 124 5.63 -13.91 -11.67
N PHE A 125 6.96 -13.91 -11.67
CA PHE A 125 7.76 -12.68 -11.60
C PHE A 125 7.37 -11.64 -12.65
N TRP A 126 7.27 -12.11 -13.90
CA TRP A 126 6.96 -11.32 -15.08
C TRP A 126 5.59 -10.67 -15.02
N ASN A 127 4.62 -11.37 -14.42
CA ASN A 127 3.31 -10.80 -14.19
C ASN A 127 3.40 -9.62 -13.21
N GLY A 128 4.20 -9.74 -12.14
CA GLY A 128 4.45 -8.61 -11.23
C GLY A 128 5.08 -7.39 -11.90
N LEU A 129 5.94 -7.57 -12.91
CA LEU A 129 6.50 -6.45 -13.70
C LEU A 129 5.43 -5.72 -14.52
N LEU A 130 4.40 -6.42 -14.96
CA LEU A 130 3.29 -5.83 -15.71
C LEU A 130 2.22 -5.22 -14.82
N TYR A 131 2.38 -5.29 -13.48
CA TYR A 131 1.41 -4.80 -12.51
C TYR A 131 0.89 -3.40 -12.82
N PRO A 132 1.72 -2.37 -13.08
CA PRO A 132 1.22 -1.02 -13.31
C PRO A 132 0.28 -0.86 -14.53
N PHE A 133 0.24 -1.85 -15.43
CA PHE A 133 -0.57 -1.84 -16.65
C PHE A 133 -1.87 -2.65 -16.56
N TRP A 134 -2.15 -3.29 -15.42
CA TRP A 134 -3.33 -4.15 -15.21
C TRP A 134 -4.64 -3.41 -15.00
N ASP A 135 -4.59 -2.10 -14.75
CA ASP A 135 -5.79 -1.31 -14.44
C ASP A 135 -5.60 0.16 -14.82
N ALA A 136 -6.73 0.84 -15.01
CA ALA A 136 -6.71 2.27 -15.35
C ALA A 136 -6.04 3.13 -14.26
N ASN A 137 -6.18 2.75 -12.98
CA ASN A 137 -5.58 3.50 -11.86
C ASN A 137 -4.06 3.44 -11.86
N GLY A 138 -3.46 2.26 -12.10
CA GLY A 138 -2.01 2.11 -12.19
C GLY A 138 -1.43 2.89 -13.36
N LEU A 139 -2.08 2.82 -14.53
CA LEU A 139 -1.69 3.58 -15.70
C LEU A 139 -1.82 5.10 -15.48
N ALA A 140 -2.95 5.53 -14.91
CA ALA A 140 -3.17 6.94 -14.59
C ALA A 140 -2.13 7.46 -13.59
N PHE A 141 -1.73 6.65 -12.60
CA PHE A 141 -0.64 6.99 -11.70
C PHE A 141 0.68 7.19 -12.47
N LEU A 142 1.02 6.26 -13.37
CA LEU A 142 2.23 6.31 -14.20
C LEU A 142 2.27 7.44 -15.22
N VAL A 143 1.14 8.03 -15.59
CA VAL A 143 1.11 9.17 -16.53
C VAL A 143 1.07 10.48 -15.76
N ILE A 144 0.19 10.60 -14.77
CA ILE A 144 -0.08 11.86 -14.08
C ILE A 144 1.03 12.21 -13.10
N PHE A 145 1.52 11.26 -12.28
CA PHE A 145 2.52 11.58 -11.25
C PHE A 145 3.87 12.00 -11.80
N PRO A 146 4.45 11.37 -12.83
CA PRO A 146 5.69 11.88 -13.41
C PRO A 146 5.57 13.32 -13.87
N ILE A 147 4.46 13.71 -14.51
CA ILE A 147 4.23 15.08 -14.97
C ILE A 147 4.13 16.03 -13.78
N MET A 148 3.37 15.67 -12.75
CA MET A 148 3.25 16.49 -11.53
C MET A 148 4.60 16.66 -10.82
N TRP A 149 5.33 15.57 -10.59
CA TRP A 149 6.65 15.61 -9.95
C TRP A 149 7.67 16.38 -10.77
N TRP A 150 7.67 16.20 -12.10
CA TRP A 150 8.50 16.96 -13.00
C TRP A 150 8.22 18.46 -12.87
N LEU A 151 6.97 18.91 -13.03
CA LEU A 151 6.60 20.33 -12.92
C LEU A 151 6.97 20.93 -11.56
N ILE A 152 6.68 20.22 -10.48
CA ILE A 152 6.89 20.72 -9.12
C ILE A 152 8.37 20.74 -8.75
N ALA A 153 9.18 19.81 -9.25
CA ALA A 153 10.60 19.71 -8.93
C ALA A 153 11.50 20.67 -9.74
N LEU A 154 11.03 21.22 -10.87
CA LEU A 154 11.82 22.13 -11.72
C LEU A 154 12.49 23.28 -10.95
N PRO A 155 11.79 24.08 -10.11
CA PRO A 155 12.43 25.19 -9.39
C PRO A 155 13.47 24.71 -8.37
N THR A 156 13.24 23.54 -7.76
CA THR A 156 14.17 22.95 -6.81
C THR A 156 15.44 22.49 -7.51
N PHE A 157 15.33 21.92 -8.71
CA PHE A 157 16.50 21.51 -9.48
C PHE A 157 17.31 22.69 -10.01
N GLU A 158 16.67 23.75 -10.53
CA GLU A 158 17.37 24.97 -10.94
C GLU A 158 18.13 25.60 -9.77
N TYR A 159 17.50 25.65 -8.59
CA TYR A 159 18.14 26.13 -7.38
C TYR A 159 19.35 25.26 -7.00
N LEU A 160 19.19 23.94 -7.01
CA LEU A 160 20.28 23.01 -6.67
C LEU A 160 21.45 23.12 -7.66
N SER A 161 21.19 23.23 -8.97
CA SER A 161 22.24 23.40 -9.97
C SER A 161 22.98 24.73 -9.81
N ALA A 162 22.28 25.81 -9.47
CA ALA A 162 22.91 27.12 -9.22
C ALA A 162 23.83 27.08 -7.99
N VAL A 163 23.41 26.39 -6.93
CA VAL A 163 24.22 26.20 -5.71
C VAL A 163 25.46 25.37 -6.00
N VAL A 164 25.32 24.26 -6.73
CA VAL A 164 26.45 23.38 -7.07
C VAL A 164 27.42 24.04 -8.05
N GLY A 165 26.91 24.84 -9.00
CA GLY A 165 27.73 25.57 -9.98
C GLY A 165 28.50 26.76 -9.40
N GLY A 166 28.25 27.18 -8.17
CA GLY A 166 28.88 28.35 -7.56
C GLY A 166 28.45 29.70 -8.16
N GLU A 167 27.47 29.69 -9.08
CA GLU A 167 26.93 30.87 -9.76
C GLU A 167 25.83 31.57 -8.93
N THR A 168 26.00 31.66 -7.61
CA THR A 168 25.04 32.34 -6.72
C THR A 168 24.97 33.86 -6.95
N GLY A 169 25.76 34.40 -7.88
CA GLY A 169 25.80 35.80 -8.25
C GLY A 169 24.75 36.17 -9.30
N ALA A 170 23.63 36.72 -8.84
CA ALA A 170 22.72 37.61 -9.56
C ALA A 170 21.47 37.05 -10.27
N ILE A 171 21.35 35.77 -10.63
CA ILE A 171 20.12 35.23 -11.26
C ILE A 171 19.76 33.84 -10.70
N GLY A 172 19.70 33.70 -9.38
CA GLY A 172 19.04 32.53 -8.78
C GLY A 172 17.54 32.53 -9.13
N PRO A 173 16.89 31.37 -9.27
CA PRO A 173 15.44 31.32 -9.41
C PRO A 173 14.83 32.13 -8.26
N PRO A 174 13.85 33.01 -8.51
CA PRO A 174 13.37 33.89 -7.47
C PRO A 174 12.84 33.01 -6.34
N VAL A 175 13.36 33.20 -5.13
CA VAL A 175 13.02 32.45 -3.90
C VAL A 175 11.50 32.26 -3.74
N LYS A 176 10.72 33.16 -4.34
CA LYS A 176 9.26 33.11 -4.51
C LYS A 176 8.72 31.81 -5.13
N PHE A 177 9.43 31.12 -6.02
CA PHE A 177 9.01 29.83 -6.59
C PHE A 177 9.47 28.62 -5.77
N LEU A 178 10.50 28.78 -4.93
CA LEU A 178 11.03 27.69 -4.12
C LEU A 178 10.02 27.27 -3.03
N ILE A 179 9.40 28.22 -2.33
CA ILE A 179 8.45 27.91 -1.25
C ILE A 179 7.23 27.13 -1.77
N PRO A 180 6.52 27.56 -2.83
CA PRO A 180 5.41 26.79 -3.40
C PRO A 180 5.85 25.43 -3.96
N SER A 181 7.03 25.37 -4.58
CA SER A 181 7.62 24.10 -5.07
C SER A 181 7.82 23.11 -3.92
N LEU A 182 8.45 23.54 -2.82
CA LEU A 182 8.67 22.71 -1.63
C LEU A 182 7.36 22.25 -1.00
N MET A 183 6.37 23.15 -0.86
CA MET A 183 5.04 22.76 -0.37
C MET A 183 4.36 21.75 -1.30
N GLY A 184 4.45 21.96 -2.62
CA GLY A 184 3.96 21.03 -3.63
C GLY A 184 4.64 19.68 -3.53
N LEU A 185 5.97 19.65 -3.32
CA LEU A 185 6.72 18.41 -3.12
C LEU A 185 6.25 17.66 -1.88
N ILE A 186 5.99 18.34 -0.76
CA ILE A 186 5.48 17.68 0.47
C ILE A 186 4.11 17.05 0.21
N ILE A 187 3.19 17.78 -0.43
CA ILE A 187 1.83 17.27 -0.69
C ILE A 187 1.85 16.11 -1.68
N VAL A 188 2.53 16.29 -2.83
CA VAL A 188 2.58 15.27 -3.88
C VAL A 188 3.37 14.05 -3.42
N SER A 189 4.46 14.23 -2.67
CA SER A 189 5.19 13.10 -2.08
C SER A 189 4.36 12.36 -1.05
N GLY A 190 3.68 13.05 -0.12
CA GLY A 190 2.77 12.40 0.82
C GLY A 190 1.70 11.58 0.10
N TYR A 191 1.14 12.10 -0.99
CA TYR A 191 0.12 11.42 -1.77
C TYR A 191 0.66 10.21 -2.51
N THR A 192 1.83 10.35 -3.16
CA THR A 192 2.54 9.24 -3.80
C THR A 192 2.83 8.13 -2.78
N LEU A 193 3.38 8.47 -1.61
CA LEU A 193 3.70 7.51 -0.57
C LEU A 193 2.45 6.83 -0.01
N ALA A 194 1.34 7.56 0.14
CA ALA A 194 0.06 6.98 0.55
C ALA A 194 -0.47 5.98 -0.48
N TYR A 195 -0.39 6.31 -1.77
CA TYR A 195 -0.78 5.37 -2.84
C TYR A 195 0.10 4.12 -2.85
N LEU A 196 1.43 4.28 -2.71
CA LEU A 196 2.37 3.16 -2.62
C LEU A 196 2.08 2.26 -1.40
N ASN A 197 1.74 2.83 -0.25
CA ASN A 197 1.31 2.07 0.92
C ASN A 197 0.05 1.25 0.63
N GLN A 198 -0.94 1.83 -0.05
CA GLN A 198 -2.16 1.12 -0.42
C GLN A 198 -1.90 0.00 -1.44
N VAL A 199 -0.97 0.19 -2.38
CA VAL A 199 -0.54 -0.86 -3.33
C VAL A 199 0.11 -2.02 -2.58
N PHE A 200 0.98 -1.71 -1.61
CA PHE A 200 1.58 -2.74 -0.76
C PHE A 200 0.50 -3.50 0.02
N LEU A 201 -0.40 -2.79 0.70
CA LEU A 201 -1.46 -3.38 1.52
C LEU A 201 -2.43 -4.22 0.68
N SER A 202 -2.86 -3.74 -0.48
CA SER A 202 -3.75 -4.51 -1.37
C SER A 202 -3.07 -5.81 -1.81
N SER A 203 -1.81 -5.72 -2.22
CA SER A 203 -1.01 -6.88 -2.65
C SER A 203 -0.76 -7.87 -1.50
N ALA A 204 -0.53 -7.37 -0.28
CA ALA A 204 -0.38 -8.17 0.93
C ALA A 204 -1.68 -8.93 1.31
N THR A 205 -2.84 -8.36 1.01
CA THR A 205 -4.12 -9.06 1.16
C THR A 205 -4.43 -10.06 0.05
N GLY A 206 -3.59 -10.11 -1.00
CA GLY A 206 -3.82 -10.93 -2.18
C GLY A 206 -4.86 -10.33 -3.13
N ASP A 207 -5.18 -9.04 -3.01
CA ASP A 207 -6.03 -8.36 -3.97
C ASP A 207 -5.22 -8.05 -5.24
N VAL A 208 -5.78 -8.39 -6.39
CA VAL A 208 -5.16 -8.19 -7.71
C VAL A 208 -5.52 -6.80 -8.27
N ARG A 209 -6.51 -6.13 -7.69
CA ARG A 209 -6.96 -4.81 -8.15
C ARG A 209 -6.07 -3.70 -7.60
N HIS A 210 -5.88 -2.66 -8.41
CA HIS A 210 -5.22 -1.45 -7.91
C HIS A 210 -6.07 -0.82 -6.81
N PRO A 211 -5.41 -0.24 -5.79
CA PRO A 211 -6.13 0.52 -4.79
C PRO A 211 -6.84 1.70 -5.44
N ARG A 212 -7.90 2.15 -4.78
CA ARG A 212 -8.52 3.43 -5.11
C ARG A 212 -7.55 4.55 -4.78
N TRP A 213 -7.71 5.69 -5.45
CA TRP A 213 -6.94 6.90 -5.16
C TRP A 213 -7.13 7.29 -3.69
N PRO A 214 -6.05 7.61 -2.95
CA PRO A 214 -6.16 8.00 -1.56
C PRO A 214 -6.97 9.31 -1.43
N ASP A 215 -7.76 9.38 -0.37
CA ASP A 215 -8.46 10.60 -0.01
C ASP A 215 -7.43 11.67 0.41
N LEU A 216 -7.71 12.94 0.09
CA LEU A 216 -6.85 14.08 0.45
C LEU A 216 -7.01 14.46 1.94
N ASP A 217 -6.90 13.47 2.83
CA ASP A 217 -6.83 13.72 4.26
C ASP A 217 -5.38 14.12 4.63
N LEU A 218 -5.18 15.42 4.86
CA LEU A 218 -3.87 15.98 5.21
C LEU A 218 -3.23 15.28 6.42
N TRP A 219 -4.04 14.86 7.39
CA TRP A 219 -3.51 14.20 8.57
C TRP A 219 -2.94 12.83 8.25
N GLU A 220 -3.62 12.06 7.40
CA GLU A 220 -3.15 10.75 6.94
C GLU A 220 -1.92 10.87 6.03
N LEU A 221 -1.86 11.92 5.20
CA LEU A 221 -0.69 12.25 4.39
C LEU A 221 0.53 12.57 5.27
N VAL A 222 0.38 13.45 6.26
CA VAL A 222 1.46 13.79 7.19
C VAL A 222 1.93 12.56 7.97
N ARG A 223 0.99 11.76 8.50
CA ARG A 223 1.30 10.50 9.18
C ARG A 223 2.10 9.58 8.25
N THR A 224 1.67 9.43 7.00
CA THR A 224 2.38 8.63 6.00
C THR A 224 3.81 9.12 5.78
N VAL A 225 4.02 10.43 5.59
CA VAL A 225 5.35 11.01 5.42
C VAL A 225 6.23 10.74 6.65
N ILE A 226 5.71 10.91 7.87
CA ILE A 226 6.45 10.65 9.11
C ILE A 226 6.89 9.18 9.18
N ARG A 227 6.00 8.24 8.83
CA ARG A 227 6.31 6.80 8.83
C ARG A 227 7.44 6.46 7.87
N TRP A 228 7.38 7.02 6.66
CA TRP A 228 8.42 6.84 5.66
C TRP A 228 9.75 7.48 6.09
N ALA A 229 9.71 8.70 6.62
CA ALA A 229 10.89 9.36 7.16
C ALA A 229 11.54 8.54 8.29
N TRP A 230 10.73 7.96 9.18
CA TRP A 230 11.20 7.09 10.25
C TRP A 230 11.87 5.82 9.74
N VAL A 231 11.27 5.16 8.76
CA VAL A 231 11.83 3.97 8.11
C VAL A 231 13.16 4.28 7.42
N LEU A 232 13.22 5.38 6.67
CA LEU A 232 14.44 5.81 5.96
C LEU A 232 15.54 6.16 6.97
N LEU A 233 15.19 6.87 8.04
CA LEU A 233 16.12 7.19 9.12
C LEU A 233 16.66 5.92 9.77
N ALA A 234 15.79 4.96 10.10
CA ALA A 234 16.21 3.71 10.73
C ALA A 234 17.14 2.89 9.81
N GLY A 235 16.83 2.79 8.52
CA GLY A 235 17.72 2.16 7.53
C GLY A 235 19.05 2.91 7.36
N PHE A 236 19.03 4.24 7.36
CA PHE A 236 20.23 5.06 7.31
C PHE A 236 21.10 4.87 8.55
N LEU A 237 20.52 4.79 9.74
CA LEU A 237 21.28 4.51 10.97
C LEU A 237 21.94 3.13 10.94
N VAL A 238 21.26 2.12 10.37
CA VAL A 238 21.77 0.74 10.31
C VAL A 238 22.82 0.55 9.23
N GLY A 239 22.64 1.13 8.04
CA GLY A 239 23.55 0.93 6.91
C GLY A 239 24.31 2.17 6.49
N GLY A 240 23.66 3.32 6.44
CA GLY A 240 24.23 4.59 5.98
C GLY A 240 25.30 5.18 6.90
N VAL A 241 25.07 5.19 8.22
CA VAL A 241 26.06 5.71 9.18
C VAL A 241 27.33 4.86 9.19
N PRO A 242 27.28 3.51 9.29
CA PRO A 242 28.47 2.68 9.15
C PRO A 242 29.18 2.85 7.80
N ALA A 243 28.42 2.95 6.70
CA ALA A 243 28.96 3.17 5.37
C ALA A 243 29.68 4.52 5.25
N TRP A 244 29.11 5.58 5.83
CA TRP A 244 29.73 6.90 5.91
C TRP A 244 31.01 6.86 6.75
N MET A 245 30.96 6.24 7.93
CA MET A 245 32.13 6.09 8.80
C MET A 245 33.28 5.33 8.12
N LEU A 246 32.94 4.29 7.36
CA LEU A 246 33.90 3.52 6.55
C LEU A 246 34.59 4.44 5.52
N LEU A 247 33.80 5.16 4.72
CA LEU A 247 34.35 6.07 3.71
C LEU A 247 35.14 7.23 4.32
N SER A 248 34.70 7.82 5.43
CA SER A 248 35.41 8.94 6.07
C SER A 248 36.75 8.53 6.69
N SER A 249 36.96 7.23 6.91
CA SER A 249 38.20 6.69 7.49
C SER A 249 39.24 6.31 6.43
N CYS A 250 38.86 6.22 5.15
CA CYS A 250 39.76 5.84 4.07
C CYS A 250 40.30 7.09 3.35
N GLU A 251 41.63 7.25 3.27
CA GLU A 251 42.25 8.30 2.45
C GLU A 251 42.11 8.00 0.95
N GLU A 252 42.23 6.73 0.55
CA GLU A 252 42.07 6.27 -0.83
C GLU A 252 41.23 4.97 -0.85
N PRO A 253 39.94 5.02 -1.26
CA PRO A 253 39.06 3.87 -1.21
C PRO A 253 39.45 2.81 -2.26
N GLN A 254 39.82 1.63 -1.79
CA GLN A 254 40.11 0.46 -2.63
C GLN A 254 38.82 -0.21 -3.12
N THR A 255 38.92 -1.12 -4.09
CA THR A 255 37.75 -1.87 -4.60
C THR A 255 37.01 -2.63 -3.49
N LEU A 256 37.73 -3.16 -2.50
CA LEU A 256 37.12 -3.83 -1.35
C LEU A 256 36.31 -2.87 -0.47
N ASP A 257 36.75 -1.62 -0.31
CA ASP A 257 36.02 -0.60 0.45
C ASP A 257 34.71 -0.24 -0.24
N TRP A 258 34.70 -0.15 -1.57
CA TRP A 258 33.47 0.05 -2.34
C TRP A 258 32.48 -1.11 -2.22
N ILE A 259 32.98 -2.35 -2.19
CA ILE A 259 32.14 -3.54 -1.96
C ILE A 259 31.56 -3.51 -0.54
N ALA A 260 32.39 -3.20 0.46
CA ALA A 260 31.94 -3.09 1.86
C ALA A 260 30.92 -1.95 2.05
N PHE A 261 31.16 -0.79 1.43
CA PHE A 261 30.23 0.32 1.39
C PHE A 261 28.89 -0.08 0.78
N GLY A 262 28.92 -0.72 -0.40
CA GLY A 262 27.72 -1.23 -1.07
C GLY A 262 26.96 -2.25 -0.21
N ALA A 263 27.68 -3.16 0.47
CA ALA A 263 27.09 -4.14 1.37
C ALA A 263 26.41 -3.49 2.59
N MET A 264 27.01 -2.45 3.17
CA MET A 264 26.42 -1.70 4.28
C MET A 264 25.16 -0.94 3.84
N LEU A 265 25.19 -0.28 2.67
CA LEU A 265 23.99 0.35 2.10
C LEU A 265 22.88 -0.66 1.82
N ALA A 266 23.23 -1.83 1.26
CA ALA A 266 22.28 -2.91 1.04
C ALA A 266 21.67 -3.40 2.36
N ALA A 267 22.47 -3.57 3.42
CA ALA A 267 21.97 -3.94 4.74
C ALA A 267 21.01 -2.88 5.32
N GLY A 268 21.32 -1.59 5.18
CA GLY A 268 20.43 -0.50 5.58
C GLY A 268 19.12 -0.47 4.78
N ALA A 269 19.18 -0.68 3.47
CA ALA A 269 18.00 -0.77 2.61
C ALA A 269 17.13 -1.99 2.95
N PHE A 270 17.74 -3.13 3.24
CA PHE A 270 17.05 -4.34 3.69
C PHE A 270 16.32 -4.08 5.01
N TYR A 271 17.01 -3.46 5.98
CA TYR A 271 16.42 -3.08 7.25
C TYR A 271 15.24 -2.12 7.05
N ALA A 272 15.40 -1.06 6.25
CA ALA A 272 14.31 -0.13 5.93
C ALA A 272 13.10 -0.87 5.34
N GLN A 273 13.31 -1.78 4.39
CA GLN A 273 12.23 -2.51 3.74
C GLN A 273 11.44 -3.40 4.73
N VAL A 274 12.12 -4.07 5.66
CA VAL A 274 11.44 -4.89 6.68
C VAL A 274 10.79 -4.00 7.75
N SER A 275 11.45 -2.93 8.17
CA SER A 275 10.88 -1.94 9.09
C SER A 275 9.61 -1.30 8.53
N PHE A 276 9.60 -0.96 7.24
CA PHE A 276 8.43 -0.44 6.55
C PHE A 276 7.23 -1.37 6.69
N VAL A 277 7.45 -2.65 6.39
CA VAL A 277 6.45 -3.69 6.49
C VAL A 277 5.94 -3.84 7.92
N ALA A 278 6.85 -3.90 8.90
CA ALA A 278 6.49 -3.97 10.32
C ALA A 278 5.68 -2.75 10.77
N LEU A 279 6.07 -1.56 10.32
CA LEU A 279 5.38 -0.32 10.67
C LEU A 279 3.96 -0.29 10.09
N LEU A 280 3.78 -0.64 8.81
CA LEU A 280 2.45 -0.74 8.22
C LEU A 280 1.57 -1.81 8.85
N LEU A 281 2.19 -2.89 9.33
CA LEU A 281 1.53 -4.01 9.97
C LEU A 281 1.00 -3.67 11.37
N PHE A 282 1.86 -3.07 12.20
CA PHE A 282 1.56 -2.79 13.60
C PHE A 282 0.96 -1.41 13.83
N ASP A 283 0.96 -0.55 12.79
CA ASP A 283 0.51 0.84 12.83
C ASP A 283 1.28 1.72 13.84
N ASP A 284 2.41 1.22 14.36
CA ASP A 284 3.23 1.82 15.41
C ASP A 284 4.66 2.08 14.90
N LEU A 285 5.19 3.28 15.18
CA LEU A 285 6.57 3.67 14.84
C LEU A 285 7.60 2.81 15.59
N LEU A 286 7.28 2.36 16.80
CA LEU A 286 8.16 1.51 17.61
C LEU A 286 8.30 0.09 17.07
N ALA A 287 7.43 -0.31 16.12
CA ALA A 287 7.55 -1.60 15.45
C ALA A 287 8.78 -1.69 14.53
N ALA A 288 9.44 -0.57 14.23
CA ALA A 288 10.71 -0.51 13.50
C ALA A 288 11.94 -0.84 14.36
N ASN A 289 11.77 -1.37 15.57
CA ASN A 289 12.88 -1.78 16.43
C ASN A 289 13.63 -2.99 15.84
N PRO A 290 14.93 -3.17 16.16
CA PRO A 290 15.73 -4.23 15.55
C PRO A 290 15.31 -5.64 15.96
N VAL A 291 14.64 -5.80 17.11
CA VAL A 291 14.18 -7.10 17.60
C VAL A 291 12.99 -7.60 16.79
N THR A 292 11.99 -6.76 16.53
CA THR A 292 10.82 -7.09 15.70
C THR A 292 11.24 -7.36 14.26
N VAL A 293 12.12 -6.54 13.70
CA VAL A 293 12.69 -6.73 12.37
C VAL A 293 13.46 -8.05 12.28
N GLY A 294 14.35 -8.33 13.23
CA GLY A 294 15.12 -9.58 13.27
C GLY A 294 14.24 -10.82 13.38
N LEU A 295 13.20 -10.77 14.23
CA LEU A 295 12.24 -11.87 14.37
C LEU A 295 11.41 -12.07 13.10
N ALA A 296 11.00 -11.00 12.42
CA ALA A 296 10.27 -11.06 11.16
C ALA A 296 11.13 -11.69 10.06
N VAL A 297 12.39 -11.26 9.92
CA VAL A 297 13.35 -11.84 8.97
C VAL A 297 13.58 -13.32 9.26
N TRP A 298 13.77 -13.68 10.53
CA TRP A 298 13.99 -15.06 10.93
C TRP A 298 12.78 -15.97 10.61
N ARG A 299 11.56 -15.49 10.85
CA ARG A 299 10.32 -16.26 10.58
C ARG A 299 10.02 -16.42 9.10
N THR A 300 10.29 -15.40 8.30
CA THR A 300 10.03 -15.45 6.86
C THR A 300 11.15 -16.16 6.09
N GLY A 301 12.37 -16.08 6.59
CA GLY A 301 13.54 -16.73 6.00
C GLY A 301 14.04 -16.04 4.72
N LEU A 302 14.66 -16.83 3.85
CA LEU A 302 15.33 -16.34 2.62
C LEU A 302 14.36 -15.84 1.53
N SER A 303 13.05 -16.01 1.70
CA SER A 303 12.05 -15.57 0.73
C SER A 303 12.06 -14.04 0.53
N PHE A 304 12.46 -13.27 1.54
CA PHE A 304 12.66 -11.81 1.42
C PHE A 304 13.81 -11.38 0.51
N LEU A 305 14.78 -12.26 0.23
CA LEU A 305 15.91 -11.90 -0.63
C LEU A 305 15.46 -11.53 -2.04
N ARG A 306 14.36 -12.12 -2.52
CA ARG A 306 13.87 -11.86 -3.87
C ARG A 306 13.28 -10.45 -4.06
N PRO A 307 12.29 -9.99 -3.28
CA PRO A 307 11.81 -8.62 -3.39
C PRO A 307 12.92 -7.63 -3.01
N PHE A 308 13.83 -7.97 -2.10
CA PHE A 308 14.98 -7.14 -1.77
C PHE A 308 15.98 -7.00 -2.93
N ALA A 309 16.35 -8.11 -3.59
CA ALA A 309 17.21 -8.05 -4.77
C ALA A 309 16.58 -7.21 -5.88
N PHE A 310 15.26 -7.33 -6.08
CA PHE A 310 14.53 -6.49 -7.02
C PHE A 310 14.59 -4.99 -6.64
N THR A 311 14.32 -4.63 -5.37
CA THR A 311 14.36 -3.23 -4.93
C THR A 311 15.76 -2.64 -5.05
N VAL A 312 16.80 -3.41 -4.71
CA VAL A 312 18.21 -2.98 -4.89
C VAL A 312 18.51 -2.74 -6.37
N VAL A 313 18.24 -3.71 -7.25
CA VAL A 313 18.49 -3.54 -8.69
C VAL A 313 17.71 -2.36 -9.26
N ALA A 314 16.43 -2.23 -8.91
CA ALA A 314 15.60 -1.12 -9.37
C ALA A 314 16.12 0.23 -8.86
N ALA A 315 16.52 0.32 -7.59
CA ALA A 315 17.09 1.54 -7.01
C ALA A 315 18.45 1.88 -7.64
N THR A 316 19.31 0.90 -7.92
CA THR A 316 20.58 1.11 -8.62
C THR A 316 20.35 1.61 -10.05
N LEU A 317 19.38 1.06 -10.78
CA LEU A 317 19.06 1.53 -12.13
C LEU A 317 18.49 2.95 -12.13
N VAL A 318 17.55 3.25 -11.22
CA VAL A 318 16.97 4.60 -11.07
C VAL A 318 18.05 5.59 -10.63
N GLY A 319 18.90 5.24 -9.66
CA GLY A 319 20.01 6.07 -9.21
C GLY A 319 21.08 6.29 -10.28
N GLY A 320 21.43 5.25 -11.05
CA GLY A 320 22.32 5.38 -12.19
C GLY A 320 21.75 6.29 -13.27
N PHE A 321 20.44 6.19 -13.55
CA PHE A 321 19.76 7.07 -14.48
C PHE A 321 19.73 8.52 -13.99
N LEU A 322 19.52 8.74 -12.70
CA LEU A 322 19.62 10.07 -12.08
C LEU A 322 21.02 10.66 -12.27
N VAL A 323 22.07 9.90 -11.96
CA VAL A 323 23.46 10.34 -12.16
C VAL A 323 23.72 10.67 -13.62
N MET A 324 23.24 9.85 -14.56
CA MET A 324 23.37 10.13 -15.99
C MET A 324 22.69 11.45 -16.39
N ILE A 325 21.49 11.73 -15.88
CA ILE A 325 20.76 12.97 -16.14
C ILE A 325 21.51 14.20 -15.60
N LEU A 326 22.12 14.09 -14.42
CA LEU A 326 22.92 15.17 -13.83
C LEU A 326 24.16 15.51 -14.68
N HIS A 327 24.61 14.63 -15.56
CA HIS A 327 25.72 14.87 -16.49
C HIS A 327 25.28 15.43 -17.85
N ILE A 328 23.99 15.58 -18.13
CA ILE A 328 23.49 16.11 -19.40
C ILE A 328 23.66 17.63 -19.42
N SER A 329 24.60 18.13 -20.23
CA SER A 329 24.84 19.58 -20.37
C SER A 329 23.78 20.30 -21.21
N ASN A 330 23.02 19.59 -22.05
CA ASN A 330 21.99 20.19 -22.89
C ASN A 330 20.66 20.36 -22.11
N PRO A 331 20.19 21.59 -21.85
CA PRO A 331 19.03 21.83 -21.01
C PRO A 331 17.73 21.22 -21.58
N PHE A 332 17.54 21.20 -22.90
CA PHE A 332 16.33 20.63 -23.51
C PHE A 332 16.27 19.11 -23.35
N LEU A 333 17.41 18.43 -23.50
CA LEU A 333 17.51 16.99 -23.25
C LEU A 333 17.37 16.68 -21.75
N ALA A 334 17.93 17.51 -20.87
CA ALA A 334 17.80 17.34 -19.43
C ALA A 334 16.32 17.41 -19.00
N ILE A 335 15.58 18.42 -19.46
CA ILE A 335 14.16 18.61 -19.14
C ILE A 335 13.32 17.38 -19.53
N GLY A 336 13.48 16.87 -20.75
CA GLY A 336 12.77 15.66 -21.20
C GLY A 336 13.21 14.40 -20.45
N SER A 337 14.50 14.28 -20.15
CA SER A 337 15.04 13.12 -19.42
C SER A 337 14.54 13.06 -17.98
N TRP A 338 14.34 14.20 -17.32
CA TRP A 338 13.73 14.26 -15.98
C TRP A 338 12.31 13.71 -15.95
N LEU A 339 11.50 13.98 -16.98
CA LEU A 339 10.15 13.41 -17.06
C LEU A 339 10.20 11.88 -17.21
N ILE A 340 11.08 11.38 -18.08
CA ILE A 340 11.29 9.94 -18.27
C ILE A 340 11.80 9.30 -16.96
N PHE A 341 12.71 9.95 -16.25
CA PHE A 341 13.22 9.53 -14.95
C PHE A 341 12.10 9.31 -13.94
N TRP A 342 11.20 10.27 -13.78
CA TRP A 342 10.07 10.11 -12.85
C TRP A 342 9.14 8.97 -13.29
N GLY A 343 8.92 8.79 -14.59
CA GLY A 343 8.17 7.64 -15.13
C GLY A 343 8.79 6.30 -14.73
N VAL A 344 10.11 6.16 -14.93
CA VAL A 344 10.87 4.95 -14.56
C VAL A 344 10.89 4.75 -13.05
N ALA A 345 11.07 5.81 -12.27
CA ALA A 345 11.09 5.76 -10.81
C ALA A 345 9.74 5.31 -10.23
N PHE A 346 8.62 5.84 -10.71
CA PHE A 346 7.30 5.41 -10.26
C PHE A 346 6.93 4.01 -10.72
N TYR A 347 7.34 3.61 -11.93
CA TYR A 347 7.20 2.24 -12.39
C TYR A 347 7.95 1.27 -11.46
N ALA A 348 9.22 1.54 -11.18
CA ALA A 348 10.03 0.76 -10.26
C ALA A 348 9.41 0.69 -8.86
N ALA A 349 8.94 1.81 -8.32
CA ALA A 349 8.34 1.89 -6.99
C ALA A 349 7.03 1.09 -6.90
N LEU A 350 6.14 1.19 -7.89
CA LEU A 350 4.88 0.42 -7.92
C LEU A 350 5.14 -1.08 -7.98
N THR A 351 6.01 -1.52 -8.89
CA THR A 351 6.36 -2.93 -9.02
C THR A 351 7.04 -3.45 -7.74
N ALA A 352 7.94 -2.67 -7.14
CA ALA A 352 8.60 -3.01 -5.89
C ALA A 352 7.58 -3.23 -4.76
N MET A 353 6.64 -2.31 -4.58
CA MET A 353 5.59 -2.41 -3.56
C MET A 353 4.66 -3.59 -3.78
N HIS A 354 4.28 -3.84 -5.03
CA HIS A 354 3.46 -4.98 -5.39
C HIS A 354 4.17 -6.32 -5.10
N LEU A 355 5.41 -6.48 -5.55
CA LEU A 355 6.20 -7.69 -5.32
C LEU A 355 6.46 -7.92 -3.82
N LEU A 356 6.75 -6.85 -3.07
CA LEU A 356 6.93 -6.92 -1.62
C LEU A 356 5.64 -7.36 -0.91
N GLY A 357 4.49 -6.80 -1.31
CA GLY A 357 3.19 -7.18 -0.77
C GLY A 357 2.84 -8.64 -1.08
N LEU A 358 3.06 -9.10 -2.32
CA LEU A 358 2.82 -10.50 -2.71
C LEU A 358 3.68 -11.48 -1.91
N GLU A 359 4.95 -11.15 -1.67
CA GLU A 359 5.82 -12.03 -0.89
C GLU A 359 5.37 -12.09 0.57
N TYR A 360 4.87 -10.98 1.11
CA TYR A 360 4.24 -11.03 2.42
C TYR A 360 2.98 -11.90 2.39
N HIS A 361 2.10 -11.74 1.40
CA HIS A 361 0.87 -12.53 1.27
C HIS A 361 1.17 -14.04 1.33
N ARG A 362 2.21 -14.49 0.63
CA ARG A 362 2.69 -15.90 0.65
C ARG A 362 3.14 -16.35 2.03
N ASN A 363 3.80 -15.47 2.79
CA ASN A 363 4.35 -15.78 4.12
C ASN A 363 3.42 -15.38 5.28
N ALA A 364 2.21 -14.90 5.02
CA ALA A 364 1.32 -14.36 6.04
C ALA A 364 0.94 -15.38 7.13
N ARG A 365 0.93 -16.69 6.79
CA ARG A 365 0.70 -17.77 7.77
C ARG A 365 1.88 -17.96 8.73
N ALA A 366 3.12 -17.81 8.25
CA ALA A 366 4.32 -17.94 9.07
C ALA A 366 4.52 -16.73 10.00
N LEU A 367 4.02 -15.56 9.58
CA LEU A 367 4.11 -14.31 10.32
C LEU A 367 2.99 -14.13 11.36
N ASP A 368 2.04 -15.07 11.46
CA ASP A 368 0.87 -15.00 12.34
C ASP A 368 0.01 -13.72 12.17
N TRP A 369 0.14 -13.03 11.02
CA TRP A 369 -0.51 -11.74 10.74
C TRP A 369 -2.03 -11.78 10.99
N PHE A 370 -2.70 -12.88 10.65
CA PHE A 370 -4.16 -12.97 10.71
C PHE A 370 -4.73 -13.70 11.93
N ARG A 371 -3.92 -14.06 12.94
CA ARG A 371 -4.43 -14.85 14.09
C ARG A 371 -5.21 -14.05 15.15
N GLY A 372 -5.28 -12.72 15.00
CA GLY A 372 -5.71 -11.81 16.07
C GLY A 372 -7.20 -11.55 16.29
N SER A 373 -8.17 -12.23 15.66
CA SER A 373 -9.59 -11.94 15.92
C SER A 373 -10.49 -13.15 16.21
N GLY A 374 -9.92 -14.34 16.43
CA GLY A 374 -10.69 -15.59 16.48
C GLY A 374 -10.65 -16.38 17.79
N ARG A 375 -9.93 -15.95 18.82
CA ARG A 375 -9.88 -16.66 20.11
C ARG A 375 -10.40 -15.77 21.24
N SER A 376 -11.73 -15.73 21.38
CA SER A 376 -12.31 -15.62 22.72
C SER A 376 -12.08 -16.96 23.42
N PRO A 377 -11.41 -17.00 24.58
CA PRO A 377 -11.40 -18.21 25.39
C PRO A 377 -12.85 -18.50 25.82
N SER A 378 -13.39 -19.61 25.34
CA SER A 378 -14.65 -20.21 25.82
C SER A 378 -14.46 -20.79 27.20
#